data_AF-A0A7K2KKE3-F1
#
_entry.id   AF-A0A7K2KKE3-F1
#
_cell.length_a   1.000
_cell.length_b   1.000
_cell.length_c   1.000
_cell.angle_alpha   90.00
_cell.angle_beta   90.00
_cell.angle_gamma   90.00
#
_symmetry.space_group_name_H-M   'P 1'
#
loop_
_entity.id
_entity.type
_entity.pdbx_description
1 polymer ?
#
loop_
_entity_poly.entity_id
_entity_poly.type
_entity_poly.pdbx_seq_one_letter_code
_entity_poly.pdbx_strand_id
1 'polypeptide(L)'
;MDWLTKLPVIGPWVARLMRTHAWRSYETLDAAHWTRLAAAITFLSFLALFPLITVAAAVGAALLSKDQLDTIEEKIGDQVPGISDQLDIGGLVANAGTIGLVAGALLLVTGISWVGSMRECLRAVWGLDDIEGNPVLLKGKDGLILLGLGGVALASLAASWLGSTAVGWSADRVGISGEGAGGYLLQAAAVLVGVVADFLILLYVLTLLPAVHPPRRRLVVAALMGAVGFELLKLLLGGYMKGVAAKSMYGAFGVPIALLIWINFTAKLLLYCAAWTATGSKGESAAEDTADGTSGDGAGNGNGAATGSRPGPAGPGDDVPPPRPAASGG
;
A
#
# COMPACT_ATOMS: atom_id res chain seq x y z
N MET A 1 -14.76 -24.34 -4.65
CA MET A 1 -14.80 -24.55 -3.18
C MET A 1 -16.16 -25.08 -2.69
N ASP A 2 -17.07 -25.48 -3.58
CA ASP A 2 -18.46 -25.88 -3.29
C ASP A 2 -18.67 -27.25 -2.63
N TRP A 3 -17.59 -27.99 -2.36
CA TRP A 3 -17.70 -29.28 -1.71
C TRP A 3 -17.75 -29.16 -0.17
N LEU A 4 -17.16 -28.10 0.39
CA LEU A 4 -17.15 -27.83 1.84
C LEU A 4 -18.51 -27.38 2.37
N THR A 5 -19.33 -26.76 1.53
CA THR A 5 -20.71 -26.36 1.86
C THR A 5 -21.70 -27.52 1.87
N LYS A 6 -21.32 -28.69 1.31
CA LYS A 6 -22.15 -29.91 1.29
C LYS A 6 -21.98 -30.79 2.53
N LEU A 7 -21.09 -30.43 3.48
CA LEU A 7 -20.91 -31.17 4.73
C LEU A 7 -22.02 -30.79 5.73
N PRO A 8 -22.79 -31.75 6.28
CA PRO A 8 -24.03 -31.49 7.00
C PRO A 8 -23.86 -30.70 8.31
N VAL A 9 -22.66 -30.71 8.92
CA VAL A 9 -22.38 -30.03 10.20
C VAL A 9 -21.62 -28.71 9.98
N ILE A 10 -20.72 -28.67 8.99
CA ILE A 10 -19.80 -27.56 8.76
C ILE A 10 -20.34 -26.59 7.68
N GLY A 11 -21.19 -27.10 6.78
CA GLY A 11 -21.78 -26.37 5.67
C GLY A 11 -22.60 -25.13 6.05
N PRO A 12 -23.44 -25.14 7.11
CA PRO A 12 -24.17 -23.95 7.54
C PRO A 12 -23.26 -22.84 8.10
N TRP A 13 -22.20 -23.23 8.82
CA TRP A 13 -21.22 -22.30 9.40
C TRP A 13 -20.29 -21.73 8.33
N VAL A 14 -19.83 -22.57 7.40
CA VAL A 14 -19.06 -22.14 6.23
C VAL A 14 -19.91 -21.25 5.33
N ALA A 15 -21.18 -21.57 5.08
CA ALA A 15 -22.08 -20.70 4.32
C ALA A 15 -22.34 -19.35 5.03
N ARG A 16 -22.39 -19.34 6.37
CA ARG A 16 -22.53 -18.10 7.17
C ARG A 16 -21.25 -17.27 7.16
N LEU A 17 -20.08 -17.93 7.22
CA LEU A 17 -18.77 -17.30 7.07
C LEU A 17 -18.58 -16.74 5.66
N MET A 18 -18.99 -17.49 4.63
CA MET A 18 -18.94 -17.10 3.22
C MET A 18 -19.85 -15.91 2.88
N ARG A 19 -20.89 -15.67 3.70
CA ARG A 19 -21.74 -14.47 3.59
C ARG A 19 -21.14 -13.23 4.25
N THR A 20 -20.07 -13.36 5.04
CA THR A 20 -19.44 -12.20 5.69
C THR A 20 -18.68 -11.36 4.66
N HIS A 21 -18.63 -10.04 4.90
CA HIS A 21 -17.88 -9.10 4.07
C HIS A 21 -16.37 -9.44 4.03
N ALA A 22 -15.85 -10.04 5.12
CA ALA A 22 -14.49 -10.56 5.20
C ALA A 22 -14.21 -11.67 4.17
N TRP A 23 -15.14 -12.61 3.97
CA TRP A 23 -14.96 -13.68 2.99
C TRP A 23 -15.05 -13.15 1.55
N ARG A 24 -16.00 -12.26 1.25
CA ARG A 24 -16.09 -11.64 -0.08
C ARG A 24 -14.86 -10.78 -0.41
N SER A 25 -14.25 -10.15 0.60
CA SER A 25 -12.98 -9.44 0.45
C SER A 25 -11.85 -10.42 0.13
N TYR A 26 -11.83 -11.59 0.76
CA TYR A 26 -10.88 -12.64 0.42
C TYR A 26 -11.07 -13.19 -1.00
N GLU A 27 -12.31 -13.42 -1.44
CA GLU A 27 -12.60 -13.83 -2.83
C GLU A 27 -12.13 -12.77 -3.84
N THR A 28 -12.31 -11.48 -3.51
CA THR A 28 -11.80 -10.36 -4.34
C THR A 28 -10.27 -10.40 -4.44
N LEU A 29 -9.56 -10.68 -3.34
CA LEU A 29 -8.11 -10.84 -3.34
C LEU A 29 -7.63 -12.04 -4.15
N ASP A 30 -8.31 -13.19 -4.00
CA ASP A 30 -7.93 -14.42 -4.68
C ASP A 30 -8.07 -14.27 -6.19
N ALA A 31 -9.18 -13.64 -6.64
CA ALA A 31 -9.40 -13.28 -8.04
C ALA A 31 -8.32 -12.32 -8.59
N ALA A 32 -7.79 -11.43 -7.75
CA ALA A 32 -6.71 -10.51 -8.11
C ALA A 32 -5.29 -11.12 -8.02
N HIS A 33 -5.17 -12.41 -7.69
CA HIS A 33 -3.88 -13.08 -7.47
C HIS A 33 -2.98 -12.33 -6.47
N TRP A 34 -3.57 -11.89 -5.36
CA TRP A 34 -2.95 -10.99 -4.38
C TRP A 34 -1.57 -11.42 -3.86
N THR A 35 -1.24 -12.71 -3.83
CA THR A 35 0.09 -13.18 -3.42
C THR A 35 1.20 -12.70 -4.35
N ARG A 36 0.93 -12.61 -5.66
CA ARG A 36 1.86 -12.05 -6.65
C ARG A 36 2.00 -10.54 -6.49
N LEU A 37 0.88 -9.84 -6.29
CA LEU A 37 0.86 -8.40 -6.03
C LEU A 37 1.66 -8.06 -4.75
N ALA A 38 1.43 -8.81 -3.68
CA ALA A 38 2.17 -8.66 -2.43
C ALA A 38 3.66 -8.88 -2.63
N ALA A 39 4.05 -9.90 -3.40
CA ALA A 39 5.47 -10.16 -3.71
C ALA A 39 6.10 -9.00 -4.50
N ALA A 40 5.40 -8.43 -5.49
CA ALA A 40 5.87 -7.27 -6.25
C ALA A 40 6.07 -6.04 -5.34
N ILE A 41 5.07 -5.70 -4.51
CA ILE A 41 5.18 -4.62 -3.52
C ILE A 41 6.35 -4.88 -2.57
N THR A 42 6.53 -6.13 -2.13
CA THR A 42 7.61 -6.50 -1.20
C THR A 42 8.98 -6.23 -1.81
N PHE A 43 9.22 -6.73 -3.02
CA PHE A 43 10.49 -6.56 -3.71
C PHE A 43 10.82 -5.09 -3.97
N LEU A 44 9.85 -4.33 -4.48
CA LEU A 44 10.02 -2.91 -4.77
C LEU A 44 10.25 -2.09 -3.49
N SER A 45 9.51 -2.39 -2.42
CA SER A 45 9.70 -1.71 -1.13
C SER A 45 11.09 -1.99 -0.57
N PHE A 46 11.54 -3.25 -0.61
CA PHE A 46 12.87 -3.64 -0.15
C PHE A 46 13.98 -2.93 -0.94
N LEU A 47 13.85 -2.84 -2.27
CA LEU A 47 14.81 -2.13 -3.12
C LEU A 47 14.83 -0.62 -2.82
N ALA A 48 13.68 -0.02 -2.54
CA ALA A 48 13.56 1.40 -2.20
C ALA A 48 14.15 1.74 -0.82
N LEU A 49 14.33 0.75 0.08
CA LEU A 49 14.91 0.99 1.40
C LEU A 49 16.37 1.44 1.34
N PHE A 50 17.17 0.94 0.40
CA PHE A 50 18.59 1.30 0.31
C PHE A 50 18.80 2.80 0.08
N PRO A 51 18.25 3.43 -0.98
CA PRO A 51 18.38 4.87 -1.16
C PRO A 51 17.66 5.66 -0.06
N LEU A 52 16.55 5.14 0.50
CA LEU A 52 15.83 5.78 1.59
C LEU A 52 16.67 5.89 2.86
N ILE A 53 17.30 4.80 3.28
CA ILE A 53 18.17 4.74 4.46
C ILE A 53 19.37 5.66 4.24
N THR A 54 19.99 5.65 3.05
CA THR A 54 21.12 6.53 2.74
C THR A 54 20.73 8.02 2.82
N VAL A 55 19.57 8.40 2.28
CA VAL A 55 19.06 9.78 2.40
C VAL A 55 18.75 10.12 3.85
N ALA A 56 18.10 9.23 4.60
CA ALA A 56 17.79 9.44 6.01
C ALA A 56 19.07 9.64 6.83
N ALA A 57 20.11 8.85 6.56
CA ALA A 57 21.40 8.94 7.23
C ALA A 57 22.16 10.23 6.83
N ALA A 58 22.13 10.64 5.55
CA ALA A 58 22.70 11.91 5.10
C ALA A 58 21.99 13.13 5.72
N VAL A 59 20.65 13.09 5.82
CA VAL A 59 19.85 14.12 6.50
C VAL A 59 20.14 14.13 8.00
N GLY A 60 20.24 12.96 8.62
CA GLY A 60 20.65 12.81 10.02
C GLY A 60 22.01 13.45 10.29
N ALA A 61 23.01 13.09 9.49
CA ALA A 61 24.36 13.65 9.57
C ALA A 61 24.41 15.18 9.39
N ALA A 62 23.48 15.75 8.60
CA ALA A 62 23.41 17.19 8.37
C ALA A 62 22.67 17.97 9.48
N LEU A 63 21.71 17.34 10.17
CA LEU A 63 20.80 18.02 11.10
C LEU A 63 21.07 17.71 12.58
N LEU A 64 21.65 16.55 12.90
CA LEU A 64 21.86 16.09 14.28
C LEU A 64 23.28 16.37 14.77
N SER A 65 23.44 16.50 16.09
CA SER A 65 24.77 16.52 16.71
C SER A 65 25.39 15.12 16.74
N LYS A 66 26.72 15.05 16.93
CA LYS A 66 27.44 13.77 17.05
C LYS A 66 26.85 12.88 18.16
N ASP A 67 26.62 13.44 19.34
CA ASP A 67 26.03 12.71 20.47
C ASP A 67 24.64 12.11 20.15
N GLN A 68 23.84 12.81 19.34
CA GLN A 68 22.52 12.32 18.91
C GLN A 68 22.64 11.20 17.87
N LEU A 69 23.63 11.28 16.98
CA LEU A 69 23.92 10.23 15.99
C LEU A 69 24.43 8.97 16.67
N ASP A 70 25.35 9.09 17.62
CA ASP A 70 25.89 7.97 18.39
C ASP A 70 24.77 7.26 19.18
N THR A 71 23.85 8.02 19.78
CA THR A 71 22.67 7.47 20.47
C THR A 71 21.74 6.71 19.52
N ILE A 72 21.57 7.18 18.28
CA ILE A 72 20.75 6.50 17.27
C ILE A 72 21.43 5.22 16.80
N GLU A 73 22.75 5.27 16.58
CA GLU A 73 23.56 4.13 16.18
C GLU A 73 23.51 3.01 17.22
N GLU A 74 23.68 3.34 18.50
CA GLU A 74 23.59 2.38 19.61
C GLU A 74 22.21 1.70 19.63
N LYS A 75 21.13 2.49 19.50
CA LYS A 75 19.75 1.95 19.46
C LYS A 75 19.47 1.10 18.23
N ILE A 76 20.06 1.40 17.08
CA ILE A 76 19.93 0.60 15.86
C ILE A 76 20.75 -0.69 15.99
N GLY A 77 21.97 -0.62 16.51
CA GLY A 77 22.85 -1.77 16.74
C GLY A 77 22.24 -2.80 17.70
N ASP A 78 21.57 -2.33 18.76
CA ASP A 78 20.83 -3.17 19.71
C ASP A 78 19.65 -3.91 19.05
N GLN A 79 19.00 -3.29 18.07
CA GLN A 79 17.85 -3.87 17.38
C GLN A 79 18.26 -4.76 16.20
N VAL A 80 19.42 -4.49 15.60
CA VAL A 80 19.89 -5.13 14.38
C VAL A 80 21.39 -5.45 14.48
N PRO A 81 21.73 -6.61 15.06
CA PRO A 81 23.13 -7.03 15.20
C PRO A 81 23.82 -7.14 13.83
N GLY A 82 24.98 -6.48 13.68
CA GLY A 82 25.83 -6.57 12.49
C GLY A 82 25.64 -5.48 11.42
N ILE A 83 24.76 -4.49 11.64
CA ILE A 83 24.61 -3.31 10.78
C ILE A 83 25.58 -2.17 11.18
N SER A 84 25.86 -1.99 12.47
CA SER A 84 26.74 -0.93 12.99
C SER A 84 28.13 -0.97 12.36
N ASP A 85 28.73 -2.16 12.27
CA ASP A 85 30.10 -2.33 11.74
C ASP A 85 30.20 -2.10 10.21
N GLN A 86 29.07 -2.03 9.51
CA GLN A 86 29.01 -1.83 8.05
C GLN A 86 28.65 -0.39 7.66
N LEU A 87 28.23 0.44 8.62
CA LEU A 87 27.89 1.84 8.39
C LEU A 87 29.17 2.68 8.57
N ASP A 88 29.81 3.08 7.47
CA ASP A 88 30.88 4.09 7.51
C ASP A 88 30.28 5.49 7.72
N ILE A 89 29.88 5.78 8.96
CA ILE A 89 29.27 7.06 9.35
C ILE A 89 30.28 8.20 9.16
N GLY A 90 31.58 7.96 9.36
CA GLY A 90 32.64 8.94 9.12
C GLY A 90 32.72 9.37 7.65
N GLY A 91 32.72 8.40 6.74
CA GLY A 91 32.67 8.65 5.29
C GLY A 91 31.36 9.30 4.84
N LEU A 92 30.24 8.93 5.47
CA LEU A 92 28.92 9.51 5.20
C LEU A 92 28.85 10.98 5.62
N VAL A 93 29.37 11.34 6.80
CA VAL A 93 29.41 12.74 7.28
C VAL A 93 30.33 13.59 6.39
N ALA A 94 31.49 13.06 6.03
CA ALA A 94 32.46 13.78 5.18
C ALA A 94 31.94 14.08 3.76
N ASN A 95 31.06 13.22 3.23
CA ASN A 95 30.52 13.32 1.87
C ASN A 95 28.98 13.49 1.84
N ALA A 96 28.37 13.92 2.94
CA ALA A 96 26.92 13.93 3.13
C ALA A 96 26.18 14.67 2.02
N GLY A 97 26.75 15.76 1.51
CA GLY A 97 26.17 16.53 0.40
C GLY A 97 26.10 15.74 -0.91
N THR A 98 27.22 15.15 -1.35
CA THR A 98 27.28 14.39 -2.61
C THR A 98 26.52 13.07 -2.50
N ILE A 99 26.71 12.32 -1.40
CA ILE A 99 26.02 11.05 -1.16
C ILE A 99 24.52 11.30 -1.03
N GLY A 100 24.10 12.31 -0.28
CA GLY A 100 22.70 12.69 -0.12
C GLY A 100 22.05 13.09 -1.44
N LEU A 101 22.76 13.82 -2.31
CA LEU A 101 22.23 14.23 -3.62
C LEU A 101 22.05 13.03 -4.56
N VAL A 102 23.06 12.15 -4.66
CA VAL A 102 22.99 10.95 -5.51
C VAL A 102 21.92 9.99 -4.99
N ALA A 103 21.91 9.73 -3.68
CA ALA A 103 20.90 8.87 -3.05
C ALA A 103 19.50 9.48 -3.16
N GLY A 104 19.37 10.80 -3.03
CA GLY A 104 18.12 11.53 -3.21
C GLY A 104 17.58 11.41 -4.63
N ALA A 105 18.42 11.57 -5.64
CA ALA A 105 18.03 11.35 -7.04
C ALA A 105 17.60 9.90 -7.29
N LEU A 106 18.34 8.93 -6.74
CA LEU A 106 17.99 7.51 -6.83
C LEU A 106 16.68 7.20 -6.10
N LEU A 107 16.46 7.79 -4.92
CA LEU A 107 15.23 7.66 -4.14
C LEU A 107 14.03 8.24 -4.87
N LEU A 108 14.18 9.38 -5.55
CA LEU A 108 13.10 9.96 -6.34
C LEU A 108 12.70 9.04 -7.50
N VAL A 109 13.68 8.51 -8.24
CA VAL A 109 13.40 7.60 -9.36
C VAL A 109 12.77 6.29 -8.88
N THR A 110 13.37 5.65 -7.87
CA THR A 110 12.87 4.38 -7.33
C THR A 110 11.55 4.56 -6.59
N GLY A 111 11.38 5.64 -5.85
CA GLY A 111 10.15 6.00 -5.13
C GLY A 111 8.99 6.31 -6.07
N ILE A 112 9.21 7.05 -7.15
CA ILE A 112 8.16 7.31 -8.16
C ILE A 112 7.71 5.98 -8.79
N SER A 113 8.67 5.11 -9.17
CA SER A 113 8.34 3.78 -9.69
C SER A 113 7.58 2.93 -8.68
N TRP A 114 7.97 2.99 -7.40
CA TRP A 114 7.32 2.26 -6.32
C TRP A 114 5.86 2.71 -6.13
N VAL A 115 5.58 4.02 -6.14
CA VAL A 115 4.20 4.55 -6.09
C VAL A 115 3.38 4.07 -7.28
N GLY A 116 3.96 4.10 -8.49
CA GLY A 116 3.31 3.61 -9.71
C GLY A 116 2.90 2.14 -9.59
N SER A 117 3.84 1.26 -9.24
CA SER A 117 3.57 -0.18 -9.10
C SER A 117 2.63 -0.48 -7.93
N MET A 118 2.71 0.27 -6.83
CA MET A 118 1.78 0.11 -5.71
C MET A 118 0.35 0.51 -6.12
N ARG A 119 0.19 1.59 -6.90
CA ARG A 119 -1.09 1.95 -7.51
C ARG A 119 -1.62 0.84 -8.41
N GLU A 120 -0.79 0.30 -9.30
CA GLU A 120 -1.19 -0.79 -10.22
C GLU A 120 -1.68 -2.02 -9.43
N CYS A 121 -0.95 -2.42 -8.39
CA CYS A 121 -1.35 -3.51 -7.52
C CYS A 121 -2.69 -3.23 -6.81
N LEU A 122 -2.89 -2.01 -6.30
CA LEU A 122 -4.15 -1.63 -5.65
C LEU A 122 -5.30 -1.60 -6.66
N ARG A 123 -5.09 -1.09 -7.89
CA ARG A 123 -6.10 -1.06 -8.96
C ARG A 123 -6.47 -2.44 -9.46
N ALA A 124 -5.51 -3.36 -9.52
CA ALA A 124 -5.76 -4.76 -9.86
C ALA A 124 -6.74 -5.42 -8.86
N VAL A 125 -6.63 -5.10 -7.56
CA VAL A 125 -7.60 -5.57 -6.54
C VAL A 125 -9.01 -5.00 -6.78
N TRP A 126 -9.10 -3.79 -7.33
CA TRP A 126 -10.37 -3.18 -7.73
C TRP A 126 -10.90 -3.69 -9.08
N GLY A 127 -10.13 -4.54 -9.78
CA GLY A 127 -10.47 -5.02 -11.13
C GLY A 127 -10.47 -3.90 -12.17
N LEU A 128 -9.68 -2.85 -11.94
CA LEU A 128 -9.53 -1.73 -12.86
C LEU A 128 -8.29 -1.94 -13.73
N ASP A 129 -8.42 -1.59 -15.01
CA ASP A 129 -7.29 -1.55 -15.94
C ASP A 129 -6.34 -0.38 -15.64
N ASP A 130 -5.19 -0.40 -16.30
CA ASP A 130 -4.17 0.64 -16.21
C ASP A 130 -4.74 2.02 -16.56
N ILE A 131 -4.19 3.05 -15.91
CA ILE A 131 -4.60 4.42 -16.18
C ILE A 131 -4.03 4.84 -17.54
N GLU A 132 -4.90 4.96 -18.53
CA GLU A 132 -4.58 5.58 -19.81
C GLU A 132 -4.31 7.08 -19.61
N GLY A 133 -3.15 7.56 -20.07
CA GLY A 133 -2.79 8.98 -19.95
C GLY A 133 -1.33 9.28 -20.29
N ASN A 134 -0.97 10.56 -20.25
CA ASN A 134 0.40 11.00 -20.54
C ASN A 134 1.36 10.49 -19.44
N PRO A 135 2.35 9.64 -19.76
CA PRO A 135 3.25 9.03 -18.78
C PRO A 135 4.04 10.06 -17.96
N VAL A 136 4.30 11.25 -18.51
CA VAL A 136 5.00 12.33 -17.78
C VAL A 136 4.11 12.92 -16.69
N LEU A 137 2.82 13.14 -16.98
CA LEU A 137 1.87 13.66 -16.00
C LEU A 137 1.61 12.65 -14.88
N LEU A 138 1.52 11.36 -15.22
CA LEU A 138 1.37 10.29 -14.22
C LEU A 138 2.59 10.25 -13.28
N LYS A 139 3.81 10.29 -13.83
CA LYS A 139 5.04 10.34 -13.01
C LYS A 139 5.13 11.60 -12.13
N GLY A 140 4.69 12.76 -12.65
CA GLY A 140 4.62 13.98 -11.86
C GLY A 140 3.65 13.86 -10.68
N LYS A 141 2.47 13.29 -10.92
CA LYS A 141 1.48 13.00 -9.87
C LYS A 141 2.03 12.00 -8.85
N ASP A 142 2.70 10.94 -9.31
CA ASP A 142 3.30 9.92 -8.45
C ASP A 142 4.41 10.52 -7.56
N GLY A 143 5.18 11.47 -8.11
CA GLY A 143 6.14 12.27 -7.34
C GLY A 143 5.47 13.12 -6.25
N LEU A 144 4.36 13.80 -6.56
CA LEU A 144 3.62 14.57 -5.55
C LEU A 144 3.02 13.66 -4.47
N ILE A 145 2.50 12.49 -4.87
CA ILE A 145 1.97 11.48 -3.94
C ILE A 145 3.08 10.98 -3.02
N LEU A 146 4.27 10.70 -3.56
CA LEU A 146 5.45 10.27 -2.81
C LEU A 146 5.88 11.35 -1.80
N LEU A 147 5.91 12.62 -2.20
CA LEU A 147 6.24 13.73 -1.30
C LEU A 147 5.20 13.86 -0.17
N GLY A 148 3.91 13.72 -0.47
CA GLY A 148 2.86 13.69 0.55
C GLY A 148 3.02 12.52 1.52
N LEU A 149 3.31 11.32 1.01
CA LEU A 149 3.58 10.14 1.84
C LEU A 149 4.79 10.35 2.75
N GLY A 150 5.88 10.90 2.19
CA GLY A 150 7.07 11.27 2.96
C GLY A 150 6.78 12.32 4.03
N GLY A 151 5.97 13.34 3.71
CA GLY A 151 5.55 14.37 4.66
C GLY A 151 4.72 13.80 5.82
N VAL A 152 3.76 12.92 5.54
CA VAL A 152 2.96 12.25 6.59
C VAL A 152 3.84 11.33 7.44
N ALA A 153 4.77 10.59 6.82
CA ALA A 153 5.72 9.75 7.55
C ALA A 153 6.64 10.57 8.46
N LEU A 154 7.18 11.70 7.98
CA LEU A 154 7.99 12.61 8.78
C LEU A 154 7.18 13.26 9.92
N ALA A 155 5.93 13.64 9.66
CA ALA A 155 5.04 14.16 10.70
C ALA A 155 4.77 13.09 11.78
N SER A 156 4.57 11.84 11.38
CA SER A 156 4.42 10.70 12.30
C SER A 156 5.67 10.49 13.15
N LEU A 157 6.86 10.54 12.54
CA LEU A 157 8.13 10.42 13.25
C LEU A 157 8.34 11.58 14.23
N ALA A 158 8.06 12.81 13.81
CA ALA A 158 8.15 13.99 14.69
C ALA A 158 7.17 13.89 15.87
N ALA A 159 5.94 13.44 15.62
CA ALA A 159 4.95 13.25 16.67
C ALA A 159 5.36 12.12 17.64
N SER A 160 5.93 11.04 17.13
CA SER A 160 6.46 9.92 17.94
C SER A 160 7.67 10.37 18.78
N TRP A 161 8.57 11.16 18.19
CA TRP A 161 9.73 11.71 18.89
C TRP A 161 9.31 12.66 20.00
N LEU A 162 8.45 13.64 19.69
CA LEU A 162 7.87 14.56 20.68
C LEU A 162 7.12 13.81 21.79
N GLY A 163 6.41 12.73 21.45
CA GLY A 163 5.78 11.84 22.43
C GLY A 163 6.80 11.18 23.34
N SER A 164 7.88 10.62 22.79
CA SER A 164 8.94 9.97 23.57
C SER A 164 9.73 10.95 24.45
N THR A 165 10.00 12.16 23.94
CA THR A 165 10.67 13.22 24.69
C THR A 165 9.76 13.75 25.79
N ALA A 166 8.46 13.92 25.53
CA ALA A 166 7.51 14.29 26.57
C ALA A 166 7.46 13.23 27.68
N VAL A 167 7.54 11.93 27.35
CA VAL A 167 7.64 10.84 28.34
C VAL A 167 8.91 10.94 29.17
N GLY A 168 10.07 11.10 28.54
CA GLY A 168 11.36 11.24 29.26
C GLY A 168 11.42 12.50 30.13
N TRP A 169 11.00 13.65 29.58
CA TRP A 169 11.04 14.93 30.28
C TRP A 169 10.03 15.01 31.45
N SER A 170 8.88 14.35 31.32
CA SER A 170 7.91 14.22 32.42
C SER A 170 8.41 13.31 33.54
N ALA A 171 9.11 12.23 33.18
CA ALA A 171 9.73 11.33 34.16
C ALA A 171 10.83 12.03 34.97
N ASP A 172 11.67 12.82 34.31
CA ASP A 172 12.79 13.53 34.96
C ASP A 172 12.36 14.73 35.80
N ARG A 173 11.25 15.41 35.45
CA ARG A 173 10.86 16.68 36.08
C ARG A 173 9.79 16.56 37.16
N VAL A 174 9.07 15.44 37.22
CA VAL A 174 7.97 15.25 38.18
C VAL A 174 8.23 14.11 39.17
N GLY A 175 9.30 13.32 39.02
CA GLY A 175 9.59 12.21 39.92
C GLY A 175 8.48 11.14 39.95
N ILE A 176 7.65 11.11 38.90
CA ILE A 176 6.60 10.11 38.73
C ILE A 176 7.31 8.86 38.23
N SER A 177 7.53 7.92 39.13
CA SER A 177 7.90 6.54 38.80
C SER A 177 7.06 6.06 37.60
N GLY A 178 7.70 5.45 36.60
CA GLY A 178 7.08 5.00 35.35
C GLY A 178 5.87 4.04 35.50
N GLU A 179 5.52 3.66 36.73
CA GLU A 179 4.37 2.84 37.12
C GLU A 179 3.13 3.67 37.54
N GLY A 180 3.20 5.01 37.51
CA GLY A 180 2.08 5.88 37.87
C GLY A 180 1.06 6.11 36.75
N ALA A 181 -0.18 6.51 37.10
CA ALA A 181 -1.27 6.79 36.14
C ALA A 181 -0.87 7.80 35.04
N GLY A 182 0.03 8.75 35.33
CA GLY A 182 0.56 9.71 34.35
C GLY A 182 1.49 9.07 33.30
N GLY A 183 2.31 8.08 33.69
CA GLY A 183 3.16 7.33 32.75
C GLY A 183 2.33 6.48 31.79
N TYR A 184 1.29 5.80 32.32
CA TYR A 184 0.34 5.06 31.50
C TYR A 184 -0.45 5.96 30.54
N LEU A 185 -0.88 7.15 30.97
CA LEU A 185 -1.61 8.08 30.12
C LEU A 185 -0.75 8.59 28.96
N LEU A 186 0.53 8.84 29.23
CA LEU A 186 1.48 9.36 28.25
C LEU A 186 1.93 8.27 27.27
N GLN A 187 2.11 7.03 27.75
CA GLN A 187 2.34 5.87 26.89
C GLN A 187 1.13 5.58 26.01
N ALA A 188 -0.09 5.65 26.56
CA ALA A 188 -1.32 5.53 25.80
C ALA A 188 -1.44 6.63 24.74
N ALA A 189 -1.06 7.87 25.06
CA ALA A 189 -1.03 8.98 24.09
C ALA A 189 -0.02 8.73 22.96
N ALA A 190 1.18 8.26 23.27
CA ALA A 190 2.20 7.93 22.25
C ALA A 190 1.73 6.81 21.31
N VAL A 191 1.12 5.75 21.87
CA VAL A 191 0.52 4.66 21.07
C VAL A 191 -0.64 5.19 20.22
N LEU A 192 -1.50 6.03 20.79
CA LEU A 192 -2.62 6.63 20.06
C LEU A 192 -2.13 7.49 18.89
N VAL A 193 -1.07 8.26 19.07
CA VAL A 193 -0.45 9.05 18.00
C VAL A 193 0.06 8.14 16.89
N GLY A 194 0.73 7.03 17.23
CA GLY A 194 1.16 6.01 16.25
C GLY A 194 -0.01 5.44 15.46
N VAL A 195 -1.06 4.99 16.15
CA VAL A 195 -2.29 4.46 15.53
C VAL A 195 -2.96 5.48 14.62
N VAL A 196 -3.05 6.74 15.06
CA VAL A 196 -3.64 7.82 14.25
C VAL A 196 -2.78 8.10 13.02
N ALA A 197 -1.46 8.10 13.15
CA ALA A 197 -0.58 8.27 12.01
C ALA A 197 -0.72 7.12 11.01
N ASP A 198 -0.74 5.87 11.47
CA ASP A 198 -0.93 4.70 10.61
C ASP A 198 -2.29 4.72 9.92
N PHE A 199 -3.34 5.14 10.65
CA PHE A 199 -4.67 5.36 10.09
C PHE A 199 -4.66 6.42 8.98
N LEU A 200 -3.98 7.56 9.19
CA LEU A 200 -3.87 8.63 8.18
C LEU A 200 -3.06 8.19 6.97
N ILE A 201 -1.96 7.46 7.16
CA ILE A 201 -1.16 6.88 6.07
C ILE A 201 -2.01 5.91 5.26
N LEU A 202 -2.74 5.00 5.91
CA LEU A 202 -3.60 4.05 5.21
C LEU A 202 -4.76 4.75 4.50
N LEU A 203 -5.35 5.77 5.12
CA LEU A 203 -6.39 6.58 4.49
C LEU A 203 -5.86 7.25 3.22
N TYR A 204 -4.68 7.85 3.30
CA TYR A 204 -3.99 8.48 2.18
C TYR A 204 -3.69 7.47 1.06
N VAL A 205 -3.12 6.31 1.42
CA VAL A 205 -2.74 5.27 0.47
C VAL A 205 -3.97 4.66 -0.23
N LEU A 206 -5.02 4.34 0.52
CA LEU A 206 -6.22 3.68 -0.01
C LEU A 206 -7.10 4.60 -0.86
N THR A 207 -6.96 5.92 -0.71
CA THR A 207 -7.71 6.90 -1.51
C THR A 207 -6.92 7.38 -2.72
N LEU A 208 -5.68 7.82 -2.50
CA LEU A 208 -4.96 8.63 -3.46
C LEU A 208 -4.22 7.79 -4.50
N LEU A 209 -3.68 6.62 -4.11
CA LEU A 209 -2.95 5.74 -5.04
C LEU A 209 -3.87 5.07 -6.06
N PRO A 210 -4.91 4.31 -5.67
CA PRO A 210 -5.76 3.65 -6.65
C PRO A 210 -6.60 4.62 -7.49
N ALA A 211 -6.70 5.90 -7.07
CA ALA A 211 -7.52 6.94 -7.70
C ALA A 211 -8.99 6.52 -7.84
N VAL A 212 -9.51 5.89 -6.79
CA VAL A 212 -10.89 5.39 -6.69
C VAL A 212 -11.60 6.12 -5.56
N HIS A 213 -12.93 6.22 -5.65
CA HIS A 213 -13.77 6.92 -4.67
C HIS A 213 -14.59 5.92 -3.84
N PRO A 214 -13.98 5.21 -2.87
CA PRO A 214 -14.72 4.28 -2.03
C PRO A 214 -15.71 5.04 -1.12
N PRO A 215 -16.84 4.42 -0.74
CA PRO A 215 -17.75 5.00 0.25
C PRO A 215 -16.99 5.31 1.55
N ARG A 216 -17.11 6.55 2.06
CA ARG A 216 -16.36 7.05 3.23
C ARG A 216 -16.38 6.09 4.42
N ARG A 217 -17.53 5.47 4.70
CA ARG A 217 -17.68 4.51 5.79
C ARG A 217 -16.84 3.24 5.61
N ARG A 218 -16.79 2.68 4.39
CA ARG A 218 -15.99 1.48 4.10
C ARG A 218 -14.50 1.78 4.16
N LEU A 219 -14.11 2.95 3.68
CA LEU A 219 -12.75 3.45 3.74
C LEU A 219 -12.24 3.61 5.18
N VAL A 220 -13.02 4.26 6.06
CA VAL A 220 -12.65 4.43 7.47
C VAL A 220 -12.53 3.08 8.17
N VAL A 221 -13.45 2.15 7.92
CA VAL A 221 -13.37 0.79 8.49
C VAL A 221 -12.13 0.05 8.00
N ALA A 222 -11.82 0.12 6.70
CA ALA A 222 -10.61 -0.48 6.14
C ALA A 222 -9.32 0.13 6.74
N ALA A 223 -9.26 1.46 6.85
CA ALA A 223 -8.11 2.14 7.43
C ALA A 223 -7.95 1.82 8.94
N LEU A 224 -9.05 1.71 9.70
CA LEU A 224 -8.99 1.29 11.11
C LEU A 224 -8.51 -0.17 11.26
N MET A 225 -9.05 -1.08 10.45
CA MET A 225 -8.60 -2.48 10.45
C MET A 225 -7.12 -2.60 10.07
N GLY A 226 -6.68 -1.83 9.06
CA GLY A 226 -5.29 -1.79 8.67
C GLY A 226 -4.39 -1.20 9.75
N ALA A 227 -4.81 -0.13 10.44
CA ALA A 227 -4.03 0.46 11.53
C ALA A 227 -3.87 -0.53 12.70
N VAL A 228 -4.96 -1.18 13.12
CA VAL A 228 -4.92 -2.24 14.15
C VAL A 228 -4.07 -3.43 13.69
N GLY A 229 -4.24 -3.86 12.44
CA GLY A 229 -3.44 -4.95 11.87
C GLY A 229 -1.95 -4.61 11.80
N PHE A 230 -1.60 -3.36 11.50
CA PHE A 230 -0.22 -2.91 11.40
C PHE A 230 0.44 -2.82 12.79
N GLU A 231 -0.27 -2.33 13.81
CA GLU A 231 0.20 -2.38 15.20
C GLU A 231 0.41 -3.82 15.68
N LEU A 232 -0.53 -4.73 15.40
CA LEU A 232 -0.34 -6.16 15.68
C LEU A 232 0.89 -6.72 14.97
N LEU A 233 1.14 -6.27 13.74
CA LEU A 233 2.29 -6.70 12.95
C LEU A 233 3.61 -6.18 13.54
N LYS A 234 3.66 -4.95 14.08
CA LYS A 234 4.81 -4.43 14.82
C LYS A 234 5.10 -5.28 16.07
N LEU A 235 4.06 -5.65 16.81
CA LEU A 235 4.19 -6.51 18.00
C LEU A 235 4.73 -7.90 17.63
N LEU A 236 4.19 -8.50 16.56
CA LEU A 236 4.66 -9.78 16.04
C LEU A 236 6.11 -9.72 15.58
N LEU A 237 6.50 -8.65 14.87
CA LEU A 237 7.88 -8.44 14.44
C LEU A 237 8.81 -8.28 15.64
N GLY A 238 8.44 -7.48 16.63
CA GLY A 238 9.22 -7.30 17.87
C GLY A 238 9.41 -8.62 18.63
N GLY A 239 8.37 -9.46 18.68
CA GLY A 239 8.46 -10.82 19.24
C GLY A 239 9.35 -11.75 18.42
N TYR A 240 9.22 -11.73 17.09
CA TYR A 240 10.05 -12.52 16.18
C TYR A 240 11.53 -12.15 16.29
N MET A 241 11.86 -10.86 16.33
CA MET A 241 13.24 -10.37 16.48
C MET A 241 13.86 -10.86 17.79
N LYS A 242 13.14 -10.79 18.91
CA LYS A 242 13.60 -11.29 20.21
C LYS A 242 13.84 -12.81 20.22
N GLY A 243 13.05 -13.59 19.48
CA GLY A 243 13.11 -15.05 19.50
C GLY A 243 13.99 -15.70 18.43
N VAL A 244 14.10 -15.10 17.24
CA VAL A 244 14.74 -15.69 16.06
C VAL A 244 16.06 -14.99 15.72
N ALA A 245 16.15 -13.66 15.81
CA ALA A 245 17.42 -12.97 15.56
C ALA A 245 18.48 -13.28 16.63
N ALA A 246 18.04 -13.61 17.85
CA ALA A 246 18.91 -14.09 18.93
C ALA A 246 19.49 -15.50 18.69
N LYS A 247 18.94 -16.27 17.73
CA LYS A 247 19.44 -17.61 17.41
C LYS A 247 20.33 -17.55 16.16
N SER A 248 21.62 -17.78 16.38
CA SER A 248 22.77 -17.84 15.44
C SER A 248 22.57 -18.63 14.13
N MET A 249 21.43 -19.28 13.87
CA MET A 249 21.27 -20.23 12.77
C MET A 249 21.14 -19.56 11.38
N TYR A 250 20.78 -18.27 11.31
CA TYR A 250 20.59 -17.53 10.05
C TYR A 250 21.71 -16.52 9.73
N GLY A 251 22.66 -16.32 10.64
CA GLY A 251 23.81 -15.42 10.46
C GLY A 251 23.43 -14.02 9.94
N ALA A 252 24.25 -13.48 9.02
CA ALA A 252 24.05 -12.16 8.41
C ALA A 252 22.78 -12.05 7.52
N PHE A 253 22.14 -13.17 7.15
CA PHE A 253 20.93 -13.17 6.32
C PHE A 253 19.63 -13.05 7.11
N GLY A 254 19.67 -13.22 8.44
CA GLY A 254 18.47 -13.19 9.27
C GLY A 254 17.70 -11.87 9.17
N VAL A 255 18.41 -10.75 9.21
CA VAL A 255 17.82 -9.40 9.20
C VAL A 255 17.12 -9.09 7.86
N PRO A 256 17.77 -9.23 6.68
CA PRO A 256 17.08 -9.02 5.41
C PRO A 256 15.86 -9.92 5.21
N ILE A 257 15.94 -11.19 5.61
CA ILE A 257 14.82 -12.13 5.49
C ILE A 257 13.66 -11.72 6.40
N ALA A 258 13.94 -11.37 7.66
CA ALA A 258 12.93 -10.87 8.60
C ALA A 258 12.22 -9.64 8.03
N LEU A 259 13.00 -8.72 7.46
CA LEU A 259 12.50 -7.50 6.85
C LEU A 259 11.60 -7.80 5.63
N LEU A 260 12.03 -8.70 4.74
CA LEU A 260 11.21 -9.13 3.59
C LEU A 260 9.88 -9.75 4.03
N ILE A 261 9.91 -10.59 5.07
CA ILE A 261 8.69 -11.21 5.63
C ILE A 261 7.77 -10.12 6.20
N TRP A 262 8.31 -9.18 6.96
CA TRP A 262 7.53 -8.07 7.53
C TRP A 262 6.89 -7.17 6.46
N ILE A 263 7.66 -6.78 5.46
CA ILE A 263 7.16 -6.01 4.31
C ILE A 263 6.07 -6.82 3.60
N ASN A 264 6.26 -8.13 3.41
CA ASN A 264 5.27 -8.98 2.76
C ASN A 264 3.94 -9.03 3.50
N PHE A 265 3.98 -9.20 4.83
CA PHE A 265 2.78 -9.15 5.65
C PHE A 265 2.10 -7.77 5.61
N THR A 266 2.88 -6.70 5.62
CA THR A 266 2.36 -5.33 5.49
C THR A 266 1.66 -5.13 4.14
N ALA A 267 2.29 -5.58 3.04
CA ALA A 267 1.71 -5.51 1.71
C ALA A 267 0.40 -6.32 1.61
N LYS A 268 0.38 -7.51 2.21
CA LYS A 268 -0.82 -8.37 2.30
C LYS A 268 -1.95 -7.71 3.07
N LEU A 269 -1.65 -7.09 4.21
CA LEU A 269 -2.61 -6.34 5.01
C LEU A 269 -3.17 -5.14 4.22
N LEU A 270 -2.30 -4.40 3.53
CA LEU A 270 -2.70 -3.29 2.68
C LEU A 270 -3.65 -3.74 1.56
N LEU A 271 -3.30 -4.81 0.85
CA LEU A 271 -4.15 -5.38 -0.21
C LEU A 271 -5.49 -5.84 0.36
N TYR A 272 -5.51 -6.45 1.55
CA TYR A 272 -6.76 -6.82 2.23
C TYR A 272 -7.64 -5.61 2.55
N CYS A 273 -7.05 -4.52 3.02
CA CYS A 273 -7.78 -3.27 3.23
C CYS A 273 -8.34 -2.71 1.91
N ALA A 274 -7.56 -2.79 0.82
CA ALA A 274 -8.01 -2.39 -0.52
C ALA A 274 -9.18 -3.25 -1.00
N ALA A 275 -9.10 -4.58 -0.84
CA ALA A 275 -10.18 -5.50 -1.18
C ALA A 275 -11.44 -5.20 -0.37
N TRP A 276 -11.31 -4.91 0.93
CA TRP A 276 -12.44 -4.51 1.76
C TRP A 276 -13.14 -3.24 1.23
N THR A 277 -12.38 -2.28 0.71
CA THR A 277 -12.96 -1.09 0.09
C THR A 277 -13.63 -1.37 -1.26
N ALA A 278 -13.09 -2.32 -2.04
CA ALA A 278 -13.62 -2.73 -3.34
C ALA A 278 -14.85 -3.65 -3.24
N THR A 279 -14.93 -4.48 -2.19
CA THR A 279 -16.02 -5.42 -2.00
C THR A 279 -17.33 -4.66 -1.70
N GLY A 280 -18.22 -4.64 -2.70
CA GLY A 280 -19.52 -4.00 -2.65
C GLY A 280 -19.65 -2.72 -3.47
N SER A 281 -18.57 -2.16 -4.04
CA SER A 281 -18.69 -1.11 -5.08
C SER A 281 -19.06 -1.75 -6.43
N LYS A 282 -18.58 -2.98 -6.68
CA LYS A 282 -18.85 -3.74 -7.92
C LYS A 282 -20.35 -3.95 -8.21
N GLY A 283 -21.20 -3.97 -7.18
CA GLY A 283 -22.66 -4.05 -7.34
C GLY A 283 -23.35 -2.70 -7.54
N GLU A 284 -22.70 -1.60 -7.13
CA GLU A 284 -23.20 -0.23 -7.30
C GLU A 284 -22.82 0.32 -8.69
N SER A 285 -21.59 0.09 -9.16
CA SER A 285 -21.16 0.45 -10.51
C SER A 285 -21.96 -0.26 -11.61
N ALA A 286 -22.30 -1.55 -11.42
CA ALA A 286 -23.16 -2.28 -12.35
C ALA A 286 -24.62 -1.78 -12.35
N ALA A 287 -25.09 -1.21 -11.25
CA ALA A 287 -26.41 -0.59 -11.15
C ALA A 287 -26.45 0.81 -11.77
N GLU A 288 -25.32 1.53 -11.76
CA GLU A 288 -25.15 2.84 -12.39
C GLU A 288 -25.04 2.71 -13.92
N ASP A 289 -24.28 1.74 -14.42
CA ASP A 289 -24.17 1.43 -15.86
C ASP A 289 -25.51 0.99 -16.49
N THR A 290 -26.37 0.32 -15.72
CA THR A 290 -27.72 -0.09 -16.17
C THR A 290 -28.74 1.05 -16.10
N ALA A 291 -28.56 2.02 -15.20
CA ALA A 291 -29.40 3.21 -15.13
C ALA A 291 -29.12 4.21 -16.27
N ASP A 292 -27.85 4.34 -16.67
CA ASP A 292 -27.45 5.21 -17.78
C ASP A 292 -27.83 4.62 -19.16
N GLY A 293 -27.83 3.29 -19.29
CA GLY A 293 -28.31 2.58 -20.47
C GLY A 293 -29.84 2.60 -20.69
N THR A 294 -30.63 2.97 -19.67
CA THR A 294 -32.11 2.97 -19.75
C THR A 294 -32.68 4.38 -19.99
N SER A 295 -31.87 5.43 -19.91
CA SER A 295 -32.33 6.83 -20.04
C SER A 295 -32.30 7.38 -21.47
N GLY A 296 -31.98 6.55 -22.48
CA GLY A 296 -31.81 6.97 -23.88
C GLY A 296 -32.99 6.74 -24.83
N ASP A 297 -34.08 6.10 -24.40
CA ASP A 297 -35.20 5.74 -25.30
C ASP A 297 -36.52 6.31 -24.81
N GLY A 298 -36.78 7.59 -25.11
CA GLY A 298 -38.00 8.24 -24.63
C GLY A 298 -38.23 9.69 -25.01
N ALA A 299 -37.99 10.12 -26.27
CA ALA A 299 -38.61 11.33 -26.81
C ALA A 299 -38.44 11.43 -28.34
N GLY A 300 -39.53 11.19 -29.08
CA GLY A 300 -39.56 11.35 -30.54
C GLY A 300 -40.98 11.39 -31.08
N ASN A 301 -41.69 12.47 -30.74
CA ASN A 301 -43.04 12.81 -31.18
C ASN A 301 -43.16 12.88 -32.72
N GLY A 302 -44.31 12.45 -33.26
CA GLY A 302 -44.60 12.46 -34.69
C GLY A 302 -45.04 13.82 -35.24
N ASN A 303 -44.85 14.01 -36.56
CA ASN A 303 -45.89 14.48 -37.50
C ASN A 303 -45.36 14.34 -38.95
N GLY A 304 -46.22 13.96 -39.90
CA GLY A 304 -45.82 13.53 -41.25
C GLY A 304 -45.92 14.57 -42.37
N ALA A 305 -45.54 14.16 -43.59
CA ALA A 305 -46.11 14.55 -44.89
C ALA A 305 -45.45 13.73 -46.03
N ALA A 306 -46.18 13.59 -47.13
CA ALA A 306 -46.15 12.49 -48.10
C ALA A 306 -45.25 12.67 -49.34
N THR A 307 -45.31 11.63 -50.20
CA THR A 307 -44.88 11.44 -51.62
C THR A 307 -43.56 10.67 -51.78
N GLY A 308 -43.41 9.62 -52.58
CA GLY A 308 -44.22 8.93 -53.59
C GLY A 308 -43.22 8.26 -54.56
N SER A 309 -43.53 7.04 -55.04
CA SER A 309 -42.88 6.30 -56.16
C SER A 309 -41.85 5.19 -55.81
N ARG A 310 -42.27 3.94 -56.07
CA ARG A 310 -41.46 2.74 -56.44
C ARG A 310 -41.67 2.50 -57.96
N PRO A 311 -40.96 1.60 -58.71
CA PRO A 311 -40.21 0.38 -58.28
C PRO A 311 -38.89 -0.03 -59.05
N GLY A 312 -38.01 -0.79 -58.36
CA GLY A 312 -37.10 -1.92 -58.79
C GLY A 312 -36.18 -1.86 -60.04
N PRO A 313 -35.40 -2.93 -60.38
CA PRO A 313 -34.65 -3.92 -59.56
C PRO A 313 -33.19 -4.19 -60.07
N ALA A 314 -32.42 -5.08 -59.39
CA ALA A 314 -31.45 -6.08 -59.94
C ALA A 314 -30.06 -6.19 -59.25
N GLY A 315 -29.81 -7.33 -58.61
CA GLY A 315 -28.67 -8.24 -58.90
C GLY A 315 -27.29 -8.03 -58.23
N PRO A 316 -26.49 -9.10 -58.03
CA PRO A 316 -25.60 -9.29 -56.88
C PRO A 316 -24.09 -9.29 -57.22
N GLY A 317 -23.23 -9.24 -56.21
CA GLY A 317 -21.78 -9.45 -56.36
C GLY A 317 -21.10 -9.71 -55.02
N ASP A 318 -20.85 -11.00 -54.75
CA ASP A 318 -19.97 -11.51 -53.70
C ASP A 318 -18.51 -11.11 -53.99
N ASP A 319 -17.76 -10.65 -52.98
CA ASP A 319 -16.30 -10.71 -53.00
C ASP A 319 -15.76 -10.89 -51.57
N VAL A 320 -15.51 -12.16 -51.24
CA VAL A 320 -14.78 -12.61 -50.06
C VAL A 320 -13.27 -12.57 -50.39
N PRO A 321 -12.42 -11.89 -49.61
CA PRO A 321 -10.97 -11.95 -49.82
C PRO A 321 -10.37 -13.26 -49.25
N PRO A 322 -9.37 -13.88 -49.93
CA PRO A 322 -8.78 -15.15 -49.50
C PRO A 322 -7.79 -14.99 -48.32
N PRO A 323 -7.54 -16.07 -47.54
CA PRO A 323 -6.62 -16.05 -46.40
C PRO A 323 -5.14 -16.06 -46.82
N ARG A 324 -4.31 -15.37 -46.03
CA ARG A 324 -2.85 -15.30 -46.20
C ARG A 324 -2.17 -16.62 -45.81
N PRO A 325 -1.11 -17.05 -46.51
CA PRO A 325 -0.37 -18.25 -46.15
C PRO A 325 0.56 -18.03 -44.95
N ALA A 326 0.62 -19.04 -44.09
CA ALA A 326 1.62 -19.20 -43.05
C ALA A 326 3.01 -19.45 -43.69
N ALA A 327 4.02 -18.72 -43.23
CA ALA A 327 5.42 -19.00 -43.51
C ALA A 327 6.09 -19.56 -42.26
N SER A 328 6.59 -20.77 -42.41
CA SER A 328 7.44 -21.54 -41.51
C SER A 328 8.88 -21.00 -41.46
N GLY A 329 9.53 -21.18 -40.31
CA GLY A 329 10.85 -21.82 -40.21
C GLY A 329 12.06 -21.17 -40.90
N GLY A 330 12.94 -20.64 -40.08
CA GLY A 330 14.32 -20.24 -40.39
C GLY A 330 14.98 -19.67 -39.15
#